data_AF-A0A524G0R5-F1
#
_entry.id   AF-A0A524G0R5-F1
#
_cell.length_a   1.000
_cell.length_b   1.000
_cell.length_c   1.000
_cell.angle_alpha   90.00
_cell.angle_beta   90.00
_cell.angle_gamma   90.00
#
_symmetry.space_group_name_H-M   'P 1'
#
loop_
_entity.id
_entity.type
_entity.pdbx_description
1 polymer ?
#
loop_
_entity_poly.entity_id
_entity_poly.type
_entity_poly.pdbx_seq_one_letter_code
_entity_poly.pdbx_strand_id
1 'polypeptide(L)'
;MSRPLGVTILAILQLLGALSLLVLGGLALLVALAFPLLGLLLAAIPVIIGIIGLILFYGLWNLKSWAWIWTIVVNLLTIITSLTNISANIISIAISLIIVIYMFSPGIKSHFR
;
A
#
# COMPACT_ATOMS: atom_id res chain seq x y z
N MET A 1 -17.28 12.68 15.05
CA MET A 1 -16.71 11.38 15.49
C MET A 1 -15.22 11.43 15.23
N SER A 2 -14.40 11.52 16.27
CA SER A 2 -12.94 11.55 16.11
C SER A 2 -12.45 10.16 15.72
N ARG A 3 -11.77 10.03 14.59
CA ARG A 3 -11.14 8.76 14.21
C ARG A 3 -10.07 8.39 15.25
N PRO A 4 -9.95 7.11 15.63
CA PRO A 4 -8.87 6.67 16.50
C PRO A 4 -7.52 7.00 15.87
N LEU A 5 -6.59 7.51 16.66
CA LEU A 5 -5.25 7.88 16.18
C LEU A 5 -4.54 6.71 15.48
N GLY A 6 -4.70 5.48 15.99
CA GLY A 6 -4.10 4.28 15.38
C GLY A 6 -4.60 4.01 13.95
N VAL A 7 -5.90 4.22 13.68
CA VAL A 7 -6.45 4.07 12.32
C VAL A 7 -5.95 5.19 11.42
N THR A 8 -5.85 6.41 11.94
CA THR A 8 -5.31 7.55 11.19
C THR A 8 -3.86 7.31 10.77
N ILE A 9 -3.02 6.79 11.68
CA ILE A 9 -1.62 6.43 11.38
C ILE A 9 -1.59 5.35 10.28
N LEU A 10 -2.37 4.27 10.43
CA LEU A 10 -2.46 3.22 9.42
C LEU A 10 -2.86 3.73 8.05
N ALA A 11 -3.90 4.58 8.00
CA ALA A 11 -4.38 5.15 6.75
C ALA A 11 -3.29 6.04 6.11
N ILE A 12 -2.57 6.84 6.90
CA ILE A 12 -1.47 7.67 6.40
C ILE A 12 -0.34 6.79 5.86
N LEU A 13 0.07 5.74 6.58
CA LEU A 13 1.10 4.81 6.11
C LEU A 13 0.69 4.12 4.80
N GLN A 14 -0.56 3.67 4.72
CA GLN A 14 -1.11 3.07 3.50
C GLN A 14 -1.13 4.08 2.34
N LEU A 15 -1.48 5.35 2.60
CA LEU A 15 -1.46 6.41 1.60
C LEU A 15 -0.03 6.66 1.09
N LEU A 16 0.95 6.76 1.99
CA LEU A 16 2.35 6.97 1.62
C LEU A 16 2.89 5.81 0.78
N GLY A 17 2.56 4.57 1.14
CA GLY A 17 2.92 3.38 0.36
C GLY A 17 2.25 3.35 -1.03
N ALA A 18 0.98 3.77 -1.12
CA ALA A 18 0.28 3.88 -2.40
C ALA A 18 0.91 4.96 -3.30
N LEU A 19 1.21 6.13 -2.73
CA LEU A 19 1.82 7.24 -3.46
C LEU A 19 3.23 6.90 -3.95
N SER A 20 4.05 6.20 -3.16
CA SER A 20 5.39 5.81 -3.61
C SER A 20 5.34 4.89 -4.83
N LEU A 21 4.39 3.94 -4.87
CA LEU A 21 4.16 3.08 -6.03
C LEU A 21 3.64 3.84 -7.24
N LEU A 22 2.74 4.81 -7.04
CA LEU A 22 2.25 5.66 -8.12
C LEU A 22 3.36 6.55 -8.70
N VAL A 23 4.24 7.08 -7.86
CA VAL A 23 5.42 7.83 -8.31
C VAL A 23 6.33 6.91 -9.13
N LEU A 24 6.64 5.71 -8.62
CA LEU A 24 7.45 4.73 -9.35
C LEU A 24 6.82 4.35 -10.70
N GLY A 25 5.51 4.13 -10.73
CA GLY A 25 4.75 3.88 -11.96
C GLY A 25 4.78 5.05 -12.92
N GLY A 26 4.61 6.29 -12.43
CA GLY A 26 4.71 7.50 -13.22
C GLY A 26 6.11 7.71 -13.81
N LEU A 27 7.17 7.41 -13.05
CA LEU A 27 8.54 7.44 -13.55
C LEU A 27 8.78 6.36 -14.62
N ALA A 28 8.21 5.16 -14.44
CA ALA A 28 8.27 4.11 -15.46
C ALA A 28 7.52 4.51 -16.76
N LEU A 29 6.45 5.30 -16.68
CA LEU A 29 5.78 5.86 -17.87
C LEU A 29 6.67 6.83 -18.66
N LEU A 30 7.65 7.49 -18.02
CA LEU A 30 8.60 8.32 -18.76
C LEU A 30 9.47 7.48 -19.70
N VAL A 31 9.75 6.21 -19.36
CA VAL A 31 10.44 5.26 -20.25
C VAL A 31 9.60 4.97 -21.50
N ALA A 32 8.27 5.04 -21.40
CA ALA A 32 7.38 4.83 -22.54
C ALA A 32 7.53 5.91 -23.62
N LEU A 33 8.10 7.08 -23.30
CA LEU A 33 8.40 8.12 -24.30
C LEU A 33 9.49 7.68 -25.29
N ALA A 34 10.44 6.84 -24.85
CA ALA A 34 11.50 6.29 -25.68
C ALA A 34 11.19 4.85 -26.15
N PHE A 35 10.59 4.04 -25.29
CA PHE A 35 10.26 2.64 -25.53
C PHE A 35 8.81 2.35 -25.13
N PRO A 36 7.82 2.63 -26.01
CA PRO A 36 6.40 2.65 -25.64
C PRO A 36 5.91 1.37 -24.97
N LEU A 37 6.16 0.22 -25.60
CA LEU A 37 5.67 -1.06 -25.09
C LEU A 37 6.36 -1.43 -23.77
N LEU A 38 7.67 -1.26 -23.66
CA LEU A 38 8.42 -1.61 -22.45
C LEU A 38 8.03 -0.72 -21.27
N GLY A 39 7.95 0.60 -21.47
CA GLY A 39 7.55 1.53 -20.43
C GLY A 39 6.15 1.26 -19.89
N LEU A 40 5.19 0.94 -20.77
CA LEU A 40 3.84 0.55 -20.35
C LEU A 40 3.83 -0.74 -19.51
N LEU A 41 4.58 -1.76 -19.92
CA LEU A 41 4.64 -3.03 -19.19
C LEU A 41 5.27 -2.85 -17.79
N LEU A 42 6.34 -2.05 -17.70
CA LEU A 42 7.01 -1.75 -16.43
C LEU A 42 6.15 -0.88 -15.50
N ALA A 43 5.38 0.06 -16.06
CA ALA A 43 4.53 0.96 -15.30
C ALA A 43 3.22 0.30 -14.83
N ALA A 44 2.69 -0.67 -15.59
CA ALA A 44 1.36 -1.22 -15.34
C ALA A 44 1.22 -1.77 -13.91
N ILE A 45 2.16 -2.61 -13.48
CA ILE A 45 2.11 -3.26 -12.16
C ILE A 45 2.12 -2.24 -11.01
N PRO A 46 3.14 -1.36 -10.88
CA PRO A 46 3.18 -0.41 -9.77
C PRO A 46 2.02 0.59 -9.79
N VAL A 47 1.53 1.00 -10.97
CA VAL A 47 0.34 1.86 -11.07
C VAL A 47 -0.91 1.15 -10.55
N ILE A 48 -1.15 -0.09 -10.98
CA ILE A 48 -2.32 -0.87 -10.53
C ILE A 48 -2.28 -1.09 -9.02
N ILE A 49 -1.13 -1.49 -8.48
CA ILE A 49 -0.98 -1.70 -7.02
C ILE A 49 -1.13 -0.38 -6.26
N GLY A 50 -0.59 0.72 -6.78
CA GLY A 50 -0.76 2.06 -6.20
C GLY A 50 -2.24 2.48 -6.14
N ILE A 51 -3.01 2.25 -7.21
CA ILE A 51 -4.45 2.52 -7.25
C ILE A 51 -5.20 1.65 -6.22
N ILE A 52 -4.89 0.36 -6.15
CA ILE A 52 -5.44 -0.53 -5.12
C ILE A 52 -5.10 0.01 -3.72
N GLY A 53 -3.88 0.49 -3.52
CA GLY A 53 -3.44 1.11 -2.29
C GLY A 53 -4.28 2.34 -1.89
N LEU A 54 -4.66 3.18 -2.85
CA LEU A 54 -5.57 4.32 -2.62
C LEU A 54 -6.99 3.88 -2.28
N ILE A 55 -7.49 2.81 -2.91
CA ILE A 55 -8.79 2.23 -2.58
C ILE A 55 -8.79 1.72 -1.14
N LEU A 56 -7.70 1.04 -0.73
CA LEU A 56 -7.53 0.58 0.64
C LEU A 56 -7.42 1.75 1.63
N PHE A 57 -6.66 2.79 1.29
CA PHE A 57 -6.62 4.02 2.08
C PHE A 57 -8.02 4.59 2.32
N TYR A 58 -8.81 4.74 1.26
CA TYR A 58 -10.19 5.21 1.38
C TYR A 58 -11.03 4.29 2.28
N GLY A 59 -10.87 2.97 2.14
CA GLY A 59 -11.54 1.98 2.98
C GLY A 59 -11.17 2.10 4.47
N LEU A 60 -9.87 2.23 4.77
CA LEU A 60 -9.34 2.43 6.13
C LEU A 60 -9.80 3.76 6.72
N TRP A 61 -9.76 4.83 5.92
CA TRP A 61 -10.20 6.17 6.32
C TRP A 61 -11.70 6.15 6.70
N ASN A 62 -12.51 5.35 6.02
CA ASN A 62 -13.94 5.22 6.30
C ASN A 62 -14.29 4.06 7.25
N LEU A 63 -13.29 3.41 7.89
CA LEU A 63 -13.49 2.34 8.87
C LEU A 63 -14.30 1.13 8.35
N LYS A 64 -14.23 0.84 7.04
CA LYS A 64 -15.02 -0.25 6.44
C LYS A 64 -14.39 -1.62 6.73
N SER A 65 -15.20 -2.59 7.16
CA SER A 65 -14.74 -3.98 7.45
C SER A 65 -13.94 -4.65 6.34
N TRP A 66 -14.28 -4.45 5.07
CA TRP A 66 -13.55 -5.08 3.95
C TRP A 66 -12.11 -4.56 3.85
N ALA A 67 -11.89 -3.26 4.14
CA ALA A 67 -10.58 -2.65 4.01
C ALA A 67 -9.57 -3.26 4.98
N TRP A 68 -10.06 -3.76 6.12
CA TRP A 68 -9.23 -4.44 7.09
C TRP A 68 -8.63 -5.74 6.52
N ILE A 69 -9.46 -6.61 5.95
CA ILE A 69 -8.98 -7.89 5.39
C ILE A 69 -8.04 -7.63 4.21
N TRP A 70 -8.47 -6.78 3.28
CA TRP A 70 -7.70 -6.55 2.05
C TRP A 70 -6.37 -5.83 2.30
N THR A 71 -6.29 -4.92 3.27
CA THR A 71 -5.02 -4.26 3.61
C THR A 71 -4.02 -5.27 4.17
N ILE A 72 -4.45 -6.21 5.02
CA ILE A 72 -3.59 -7.28 5.52
C ILE A 72 -3.07 -8.14 4.36
N VAL A 73 -3.97 -8.58 3.48
CA VAL A 73 -3.61 -9.44 2.34
C VAL A 73 -2.60 -8.75 1.44
N VAL A 74 -2.86 -7.49 1.03
CA VAL A 74 -1.95 -6.76 0.15
C VAL A 74 -0.59 -6.53 0.81
N ASN A 75 -0.55 -6.12 2.08
CA ASN A 75 0.72 -5.87 2.76
C ASN A 75 1.53 -7.16 2.98
N LEU A 76 0.88 -8.31 3.23
CA LEU A 76 1.57 -9.60 3.27
C LEU A 76 2.17 -9.98 1.90
N LEU A 77 1.43 -9.77 0.82
CA LEU A 77 1.95 -9.98 -0.54
C LEU A 77 3.14 -9.06 -0.84
N THR A 78 3.05 -7.78 -0.45
CA THR A 78 4.16 -6.82 -0.60
C THR A 78 5.41 -7.29 0.12
N ILE A 79 5.28 -7.83 1.35
CA ILE A 79 6.40 -8.40 2.09
C ILE A 79 7.02 -9.54 1.28
N ILE A 80 6.22 -10.50 0.81
CA ILE A 80 6.71 -11.66 0.04
C ILE A 80 7.45 -11.21 -1.23
N THR A 81 6.88 -10.27 -2.00
CA THR A 81 7.52 -9.79 -3.22
C THR A 81 8.79 -9.00 -2.93
N SER A 82 8.84 -8.28 -1.81
CA SER A 82 9.98 -7.46 -1.41
C SER A 82 11.21 -8.31 -1.00
N LEU A 83 10.99 -9.57 -0.60
CA LEU A 83 12.09 -10.50 -0.27
C LEU A 83 12.98 -10.84 -1.46
N THR A 84 12.51 -10.63 -2.69
CA THR A 84 13.33 -10.81 -3.91
C THR A 84 14.52 -9.87 -3.98
N ASN A 85 14.43 -8.71 -3.32
CA ASN A 85 15.52 -7.73 -3.24
C ASN A 85 15.42 -6.94 -1.92
N ILE A 86 15.93 -7.55 -0.85
CA ILE A 86 15.80 -7.01 0.51
C ILE A 86 16.50 -5.65 0.64
N SER A 87 17.67 -5.47 0.04
CA SER A 87 18.45 -4.24 0.16
C SER A 87 17.73 -3.04 -0.46
N ALA A 88 17.08 -3.23 -1.61
CA ALA A 88 16.30 -2.18 -2.25
C ALA A 88 14.95 -1.91 -1.55
N ASN A 89 14.39 -2.93 -0.87
CA ASN A 89 13.01 -2.88 -0.36
C ASN A 89 12.90 -2.77 1.16
N ILE A 90 13.99 -2.51 1.89
CA ILE A 90 14.00 -2.53 3.36
C ILE A 90 12.94 -1.59 3.98
N ILE A 91 12.74 -0.42 3.37
CA ILE A 91 11.74 0.56 3.80
C ILE A 91 10.31 0.02 3.55
N SER A 92 10.07 -0.56 2.38
CA SER A 92 8.76 -1.15 2.01
C SER A 92 8.39 -2.29 2.95
N ILE A 93 9.36 -3.16 3.27
CA ILE A 93 9.19 -4.27 4.22
C ILE A 93 8.84 -3.72 5.60
N ALA A 94 9.58 -2.73 6.09
CA ALA A 94 9.34 -2.14 7.41
C ALA A 94 7.94 -1.51 7.52
N ILE A 95 7.52 -0.72 6.51
CA ILE A 95 6.18 -0.11 6.47
C ILE A 95 5.10 -1.20 6.46
N SER A 96 5.26 -2.20 5.60
CA SER A 96 4.27 -3.29 5.47
C SER A 96 4.15 -4.09 6.76
N LEU A 97 5.27 -4.37 7.46
CA LEU A 97 5.27 -5.02 8.77
C LEU A 97 4.55 -4.18 9.82
N ILE A 98 4.84 -2.87 9.88
CA ILE A 98 4.18 -1.97 10.83
C ILE A 98 2.66 -1.97 10.60
N ILE A 99 2.22 -1.89 9.34
CA ILE A 99 0.80 -1.93 8.99
C ILE A 99 0.16 -3.24 9.47
N VAL A 100 0.75 -4.38 9.12
CA VAL A 100 0.21 -5.70 9.50
C VAL A 100 0.14 -5.85 11.03
N ILE A 101 1.21 -5.51 11.75
CA ILE A 101 1.26 -5.59 13.22
C ILE A 101 0.20 -4.69 13.86
N TYR A 102 0.09 -3.45 13.42
CA TYR A 102 -0.91 -2.52 13.96
C TYR A 102 -2.34 -2.99 13.69
N MET A 103 -2.61 -3.57 12.51
CA MET A 103 -3.95 -4.05 12.16
C MET A 103 -4.45 -5.21 13.02
N PHE A 104 -3.54 -6.00 13.61
CA PHE A 104 -3.89 -7.05 14.56
C PHE A 104 -4.09 -6.53 15.99
N SER A 105 -3.76 -5.26 16.27
CA SER A 105 -3.99 -4.67 17.59
C SER A 105 -5.50 -4.65 17.93
N PRO A 106 -5.93 -5.14 19.12
CA PRO A 106 -7.34 -5.20 19.51
C PRO A 106 -8.04 -3.84 19.46
N GLY A 107 -7.30 -2.77 19.74
CA GLY A 107 -7.81 -1.40 19.69
C GLY A 107 -8.13 -0.89 18.29
N ILE A 108 -7.63 -1.55 17.24
CA ILE A 108 -7.87 -1.16 15.84
C ILE A 108 -8.96 -2.02 15.22
N LYS A 109 -8.93 -3.34 15.45
CA LYS A 109 -9.91 -4.28 14.93
C LYS A 109 -11.35 -3.94 15.33
N SER A 110 -11.57 -3.46 16.56
CA SER A 110 -12.90 -3.13 17.09
C SER A 110 -13.60 -1.96 16.40
N HIS A 111 -12.86 -1.14 15.64
CA HIS A 111 -13.40 0.05 14.99
C HIS A 111 -13.88 -0.21 13.55
N PHE A 112 -13.51 -1.35 12.97
CA PHE A 112 -13.98 -1.75 11.65
C PHE A 112 -15.38 -2.36 11.77
N ARG A 113 -16.35 -1.77 11.07
CA ARG A 113 -17.75 -2.22 10.98
C ARG A 113 -18.14 -2.45 9.54
#